data_AF-A0A975SFB4-F1
#
_entry.id   AF-A0A975SFB4-F1
#
_cell.length_a   1.000
_cell.length_b   1.000
_cell.length_c   1.000
_cell.angle_alpha   90.00
_cell.angle_beta   90.00
_cell.angle_gamma   90.00
#
_symmetry.space_group_name_H-M   'P 1'
#
loop_
_entity.id
_entity.type
_entity.pdbx_description
1 polymer ?
#
loop_
_entity_poly.entity_id
_entity_poly.type
_entity_poly.pdbx_seq_one_letter_code
_entity_poly.pdbx_strand_id
1 'polypeptide(L)'
;MTTQLTHLSQVNIPLSGDIRISVISDHEWQVCDRRIPTTNAESVLGYIEQTNGYFDVLKLSAPRNMLRFTEFSRAVDCFSETLR
;
A
#
# COMPACT_ATOMS: atom_id res chain seq x y z
N MET A 1 -28.53 -11.15 -15.38
CA MET A 1 -27.16 -11.25 -15.93
C MET A 1 -26.37 -10.09 -15.33
N THR A 2 -25.59 -10.35 -14.28
CA THR A 2 -24.91 -9.29 -13.50
C THR A 2 -23.46 -9.20 -13.95
N THR A 3 -23.09 -8.06 -14.50
CA THR A 3 -21.75 -7.74 -15.01
C THR A 3 -20.77 -7.64 -13.85
N GLN A 4 -19.82 -8.57 -13.79
CA GLN A 4 -18.74 -8.59 -12.81
C GLN A 4 -17.69 -7.53 -13.18
N LEU A 5 -17.61 -6.47 -12.39
CA LEU A 5 -16.67 -5.36 -12.56
C LEU A 5 -15.24 -5.82 -12.21
N THR A 6 -14.45 -5.95 -13.27
CA THR A 6 -13.04 -5.53 -13.41
C THR A 6 -12.10 -5.76 -12.22
N HIS A 7 -11.41 -6.89 -12.26
CA HIS A 7 -10.18 -7.19 -11.51
C HIS A 7 -9.02 -6.35 -12.06
N LEU A 8 -8.93 -5.07 -11.65
CA LEU A 8 -7.81 -4.21 -12.02
C LEU A 8 -6.58 -4.55 -11.15
N SER A 9 -5.64 -5.23 -11.81
CA SER A 9 -4.19 -5.04 -11.68
C SER A 9 -3.60 -5.05 -10.27
N GLN A 10 -3.53 -6.23 -9.68
CA GLN A 10 -2.57 -6.51 -8.61
C GLN A 10 -1.17 -6.59 -9.24
N VAL A 11 -0.39 -5.51 -9.15
CA VAL A 11 1.02 -5.54 -9.55
C VAL A 11 1.77 -6.33 -8.47
N ASN A 12 2.19 -7.56 -8.82
CA ASN A 12 2.93 -8.44 -7.91
C ASN A 12 4.40 -7.98 -7.86
N ILE A 13 4.66 -6.88 -7.16
CA ILE A 13 6.02 -6.44 -6.84
C ILE A 13 6.49 -7.29 -5.65
N PRO A 14 7.64 -7.99 -5.73
CA PRO A 14 8.14 -8.81 -4.64
C PRO A 14 8.68 -7.89 -3.54
N LEU A 15 7.78 -7.42 -2.69
CA LEU A 15 8.05 -6.73 -1.43
C LEU A 15 7.84 -7.75 -0.32
N SER A 16 8.39 -7.51 0.89
CA SER A 16 8.23 -8.38 2.07
C SER A 16 6.94 -9.18 1.98
N GLY A 17 7.03 -10.51 1.86
CA GLY A 17 5.97 -11.37 1.29
C GLY A 17 4.59 -11.27 1.95
N ASP A 18 4.53 -10.60 3.09
CA ASP A 18 3.36 -10.28 3.90
C ASP A 18 2.66 -8.96 3.52
N ILE A 19 3.11 -8.24 2.49
CA ILE A 19 2.49 -6.99 2.02
C ILE A 19 1.81 -7.20 0.67
N ARG A 20 0.62 -6.62 0.51
CA ARG A 20 -0.10 -6.47 -0.75
C ARG A 20 -0.24 -4.99 -1.08
N ILE A 21 -0.03 -4.63 -2.35
CA ILE A 21 -0.25 -3.27 -2.85
C ILE A 21 -1.45 -3.26 -3.79
N SER A 22 -2.38 -2.35 -3.54
CA SER A 22 -3.52 -2.09 -4.41
C SER A 22 -3.37 -0.69 -4.99
N VAL A 23 -3.53 -0.57 -6.31
CA VAL A 23 -3.53 0.73 -6.99
C VAL A 23 -4.88 1.42 -6.75
N ILE A 24 -4.86 2.65 -6.23
CA ILE A 24 -6.06 3.52 -6.14
C ILE A 24 -6.12 4.43 -7.37
N SER A 25 -4.97 5.01 -7.74
CA SER A 25 -4.80 5.87 -8.92
C SER A 25 -3.38 5.77 -9.47
N ASP A 26 -3.07 6.52 -10.52
CA ASP A 26 -1.71 6.58 -11.10
C ASP A 26 -0.64 7.09 -10.11
N HIS A 27 -1.06 7.76 -9.03
CA HIS A 27 -0.19 8.36 -8.04
C HIS A 27 -0.50 7.91 -6.61
N GLU A 28 -1.44 6.99 -6.40
CA GLU A 28 -1.87 6.61 -5.06
C GLU A 28 -2.02 5.10 -4.95
N TRP A 29 -1.45 4.54 -3.88
CA TRP A 29 -1.45 3.12 -3.58
C TRP A 29 -1.88 2.88 -2.14
N GLN A 30 -2.74 1.88 -1.96
CA GLN A 30 -3.04 1.31 -0.65
C GLN A 30 -2.08 0.17 -0.35
N VAL A 31 -1.55 0.17 0.87
CA VAL A 31 -0.66 -0.89 1.38
C VAL A 31 -1.43 -1.71 2.40
N CYS A 32 -1.53 -3.02 2.18
CA CYS A 32 -2.23 -3.95 3.05
C CYS A 32 -1.34 -5.06 3.61
N ASP A 33 -1.67 -5.56 4.79
CA ASP A 33 -1.23 -6.87 5.28
C ASP A 33 -1.91 -7.97 4.44
N ARG A 34 -1.09 -8.83 3.85
CA ARG A 34 -1.54 -9.95 3.01
C ARG A 34 -2.12 -11.10 3.84
N ARG A 35 -1.75 -11.21 5.11
CA ARG A 35 -2.20 -12.26 6.05
C ARG A 35 -3.66 -12.05 6.47
N ILE A 36 -4.16 -10.82 6.33
CA ILE A 36 -5.53 -10.44 6.66
C ILE A 36 -6.39 -10.39 5.37
N PRO A 37 -7.62 -10.93 5.38
CA PRO A 37 -8.54 -10.87 4.24
C PRO A 37 -8.77 -9.44 3.74
N THR A 38 -8.86 -9.26 2.42
CA THR A 38 -9.10 -7.94 1.77
C THR A 38 -10.41 -7.28 2.19
N THR A 39 -11.39 -8.07 2.63
CA THR A 39 -12.68 -7.57 3.13
C THR A 39 -12.59 -7.01 4.54
N ASN A 40 -11.49 -7.24 5.27
CA ASN A 40 -11.27 -6.68 6.59
C ASN A 40 -10.48 -5.37 6.46
N ALA A 41 -11.04 -4.28 7.00
CA ALA A 41 -10.40 -2.97 7.05
C ALA A 41 -9.08 -2.97 7.83
N GLU A 42 -8.91 -3.86 8.81
CA GLU A 42 -7.65 -4.03 9.55
C GLU A 42 -6.49 -4.53 8.67
N SER A 43 -6.79 -5.02 7.46
CA SER A 43 -5.74 -5.33 6.49
C SER A 43 -5.02 -4.07 6.01
N VAL A 44 -5.61 -2.88 6.11
CA VAL A 44 -4.98 -1.64 5.59
C VAL A 44 -3.93 -1.14 6.58
N LEU A 45 -2.67 -1.07 6.12
CA LEU A 45 -1.54 -0.56 6.90
C LEU A 45 -1.33 0.93 6.68
N GLY A 46 -1.69 1.42 5.48
CA GLY A 46 -1.54 2.81 5.11
C GLY A 46 -1.57 3.05 3.61
N TYR A 47 -1.07 4.22 3.23
CA TYR A 47 -1.12 4.74 1.87
C TYR A 47 0.23 5.27 1.45
N ILE A 48 0.48 5.21 0.14
CA ILE A 48 1.59 5.87 -0.53
C ILE A 48 0.99 6.81 -1.57
N GLU A 49 1.39 8.06 -1.55
CA GLU A 49 1.05 9.06 -2.57
C GLU A 49 2.33 9.54 -3.26
N GLN A 50 2.32 9.63 -4.59
CA GLN A 50 3.41 10.23 -5.33
C GLN A 50 3.15 11.73 -5.53
N THR A 51 3.99 12.57 -4.95
CA THR A 51 3.92 14.03 -5.09
C THR A 51 5.28 14.60 -5.51
N ASN A 52 5.33 15.41 -6.56
CA ASN A 52 6.54 16.12 -7.02
C ASN A 52 7.80 15.22 -7.17
N GLY A 53 7.63 13.98 -7.63
CA GLY A 53 8.74 13.03 -7.81
C GLY A 53 9.17 12.29 -6.53
N TYR A 54 8.46 12.49 -5.42
CA TYR A 54 8.65 11.78 -4.17
C TYR A 54 7.47 10.86 -3.87
N PHE A 55 7.68 9.89 -2.99
CA PHE A 55 6.67 9.00 -2.44
C PHE A 55 6.46 9.34 -0.96
N ASP A 56 5.30 9.89 -0.65
CA ASP A 56 4.84 10.21 0.68
C ASP A 56 4.11 9.03 1.28
N VAL A 57 4.49 8.66 2.50
CA VAL A 57 3.95 7.51 3.22
C VAL A 57 3.12 7.98 4.41
N LEU A 58 1.87 7.52 4.46
CA LEU A 58 0.99 7.65 5.60
C LEU A 58 0.76 6.28 6.23
N LYS A 59 1.34 6.03 7.43
CA LYS A 59 1.07 4.83 8.22
C LYS A 59 -0.13 5.05 9.15
N LEU A 60 -1.11 4.14 9.13
CA LEU A 60 -2.28 4.25 10.01
C LEU A 60 -1.95 4.00 11.49
N SER A 61 -0.90 3.22 11.78
CA SER A 61 -0.42 3.00 13.15
C SER A 61 0.28 4.23 13.76
N ALA A 62 0.75 5.16 12.92
CA ALA A 62 1.48 6.36 13.34
C ALA A 62 1.17 7.56 12.41
N PRO A 63 -0.08 8.06 12.40
CA PRO A 63 -0.57 8.99 11.37
C PRO A 63 0.10 10.37 11.40
N ARG A 64 0.87 10.69 12.44
CA ARG A 64 1.62 11.96 12.56
C ARG A 64 3.02 11.90 11.93
N ASN A 65 3.50 10.71 11.58
CA ASN A 65 4.82 10.52 11.00
C ASN A 65 4.69 10.29 9.50
N MET A 66 4.74 11.39 8.75
CA MET A 66 4.81 11.35 7.30
C MET A 66 6.26 11.10 6.89
N LEU A 67 6.52 9.97 6.25
CA LEU A 67 7.84 9.62 5.74
C LEU A 67 7.86 9.91 4.24
N ARG A 68 8.99 10.38 3.72
CA ARG A 68 9.16 10.72 2.31
C ARG A 68 10.35 9.98 1.73
N PHE A 69 10.17 9.40 0.54
CA PHE A 69 11.19 8.63 -0.16
C PHE A 69 11.29 9.06 -1.62
N THR A 70 12.43 8.84 -2.25
CA THR A 70 12.64 9.03 -3.71
C THR A 70 12.34 7.76 -4.52
N GLU A 71 12.24 6.62 -3.85
CA GLU A 71 12.06 5.30 -4.45
C GLU A 71 10.81 4.62 -3.88
N PHE A 72 9.96 4.11 -4.77
CA PHE A 72 8.72 3.44 -4.38
C PHE A 72 8.97 2.18 -3.52
N SER A 73 10.00 1.41 -3.86
CA SER A 73 10.40 0.22 -3.09
C SER A 73 10.70 0.54 -1.63
N ARG A 74 11.44 1.63 -1.36
CA ARG A 74 11.75 2.11 -0.01
C ARG A 74 10.51 2.56 0.75
N ALA A 75 9.59 3.23 0.07
CA ALA A 75 8.32 3.63 0.65
C ALA A 75 7.50 2.41 1.09
N VAL A 76 7.51 1.32 0.33
CA VAL A 76 6.83 0.08 0.73
C VAL A 76 7.58 -0.65 1.84
N ASP A 77 8.90 -0.78 1.74
CA ASP A 77 9.71 -1.51 2.71
C ASP A 77 9.51 -0.99 4.14
N CYS A 78 9.27 0.31 4.30
CA CYS A 78 9.06 0.90 5.61
C CYS A 78 7.83 0.32 6.35
N PHE A 79 6.86 -0.26 5.65
CA PHE A 79 5.69 -0.92 6.27
C PHE A 79 6.03 -2.28 6.90
N SER A 80 7.17 -2.89 6.55
CA SER A 80 7.61 -4.17 7.12
C SER A 80 7.84 -4.10 8.63
N GLU A 81 8.17 -2.92 9.17
CA GLU A 81 8.30 -2.70 10.62
C GLU A 81 6.97 -2.81 11.36
N THR A 82 5.86 -2.50 10.70
CA THR A 82 4.51 -2.56 11.27
C THR A 82 4.00 -4.00 11.42
N LEU A 83 4.60 -4.95 10.70
CA LEU A 83 4.16 -6.34 10.64
C LEU A 83 4.84 -7.26 11.68
N ARG A 84 5.73 -6.71 12.50
CA ARG A 84 6.47 -7.41 13.56
C ARG A 84 5.61 -7.69 14.79
#